data_AF-A0A8K0N0R2-F1
#
_entry.id   AF-A0A8K0N0R2-F1
#
_cell.length_a   1.000
_cell.length_b   1.000
_cell.length_c   1.000
_cell.angle_alpha   90.00
_cell.angle_beta   90.00
_cell.angle_gamma   90.00
#
_symmetry.space_group_name_H-M   'P 1'
#
loop_
_entity.id
_entity.type
_entity.pdbx_description
1 polymer ?
#
loop_
_entity_poly.entity_id
_entity_poly.type
_entity_poly.pdbx_seq_one_letter_code
_entity_poly.pdbx_strand_id
1 'polypeptide(L)' 'MIASMANFLVYDLELTTVKSDIELRKLFIETTSKSIIVIEDIDRSLDLIGKWKQKSKKEEDKSEEKKNLPPGQ' A
#
# COMPACT_ATOMS: atom_id res chain seq x y z
N MET A 1 -25.27 -8.35 -5.01
CA MET A 1 -26.46 -9.22 -5.23
C MET A 1 -26.10 -10.71 -5.26
N ILE A 2 -25.10 -11.15 -6.04
CA ILE A 2 -24.76 -12.58 -6.20
C ILE A 2 -24.33 -13.26 -4.89
N ALA A 3 -23.48 -12.62 -4.07
CA ALA A 3 -22.99 -13.20 -2.82
C ALA A 3 -24.10 -13.52 -1.81
N SER A 4 -25.05 -12.60 -1.63
CA SER A 4 -26.18 -12.77 -0.71
C SER A 4 -27.19 -13.80 -1.22
N MET A 5 -27.40 -13.89 -2.54
CA MET A 5 -28.26 -14.93 -3.14
C MET A 5 -27.71 -16.34 -2.95
N ALA A 6 -26.38 -16.48 -2.86
CA ALA A 6 -25.70 -17.75 -2.61
C ALA A 6 -25.30 -17.95 -1.13
N ASN A 7 -25.79 -17.08 -0.24
CA ASN A 7 -25.57 -17.11 1.22
C ASN A 7 -24.07 -17.09 1.62
N PHE A 8 -23.29 -16.24 0.94
CA PHE A 8 -21.91 -15.93 1.28
C PHE A 8 -21.82 -14.64 2.11
N LEU A 9 -20.89 -14.60 3.06
CA LEU A 9 -20.49 -13.37 3.75
C LEU A 9 -19.57 -12.55 2.85
N VAL A 10 -19.75 -11.24 2.82
CA VAL A 10 -18.95 -10.32 2.01
C VAL A 10 -18.13 -9.43 2.92
N TYR A 11 -16.82 -9.39 2.72
CA TYR A 11 -15.89 -8.55 3.45
C TYR A 11 -15.22 -7.57 2.49
N ASP A 12 -15.40 -6.27 2.72
CA ASP A 12 -14.69 -5.22 1.97
C ASP A 12 -13.36 -4.93 2.68
N LEU A 13 -12.27 -5.23 2.01
CA LEU A 13 -10.91 -5.06 2.52
C LEU A 13 -10.23 -3.91 1.79
N GLU A 14 -9.91 -2.84 2.53
CA GLU A 14 -9.07 -1.76 2.06
C GLU A 14 -7.61 -2.03 2.44
N LEU A 15 -6.75 -2.33 1.47
CA LEU A 15 -5.35 -2.73 1.73
C LEU A 15 -4.54 -1.68 2.49
N THR A 16 -4.90 -0.39 2.37
CA THR A 16 -4.26 0.73 3.08
C THR A 16 -4.42 0.65 4.60
N THR A 17 -5.44 -0.06 5.09
CA THR A 17 -5.75 -0.20 6.51
C THR A 17 -4.96 -1.31 7.19
N VAL A 18 -4.42 -2.25 6.41
CA VAL A 18 -3.63 -3.38 6.90
C VAL A 18 -2.16 -2.99 6.94
N LYS A 19 -1.54 -3.09 8.12
CA LYS A 19 -0.20 -2.53 8.35
C LYS A 19 0.93 -3.50 8.05
N SER A 20 0.63 -4.79 7.90
CA SER A 20 1.64 -5.82 7.61
C SER A 20 1.04 -7.05 6.92
N ASP A 21 1.89 -7.77 6.19
CA ASP A 21 1.54 -9.05 5.56
C ASP A 21 1.12 -10.12 6.59
N ILE A 22 1.58 -10.02 7.84
CA ILE A 22 1.21 -10.92 8.93
C ILE A 22 -0.27 -10.70 9.31
N GLU A 23 -0.70 -9.45 9.43
CA GLU A 23 -2.11 -9.10 9.69
C GLU A 23 -3.00 -9.53 8.52
N LEU A 24 -2.54 -9.33 7.28
CA LEU A 24 -3.27 -9.77 6.09
C LEU A 24 -3.44 -11.29 6.06
N ARG A 25 -2.37 -12.05 6.33
CA ARG A 25 -2.42 -13.51 6.43
C ARG A 25 -3.35 -13.96 7.55
N LYS A 26 -3.31 -13.30 8.69
CA LYS A 26 -4.20 -13.61 9.81
C LYS A 26 -5.66 -13.42 9.43
N LEU A 27 -6.00 -12.30 8.76
CA LEU A 27 -7.34 -12.03 8.26
C LEU A 27 -7.83 -13.15 7.32
N PHE A 28 -6.99 -13.59 6.37
CA PHE A 28 -7.35 -14.68 5.46
C PHE A 28 -7.54 -16.03 6.16
N ILE A 29 -6.75 -16.33 7.19
CA ILE A 29 -6.87 -17.56 7.97
C ILE A 29 -8.13 -17.54 8.85
N GLU A 30 -8.46 -16.40 9.44
CA GLU A 30 -9.63 -16.23 10.31
C GLU A 30 -10.95 -16.12 9.54
N THR A 31 -10.89 -15.86 8.23
CA THR A 31 -12.07 -15.77 7.39
C THR A 31 -12.77 -17.13 7.30
N THR A 32 -14.06 -17.15 7.60
CA THR A 32 -14.88 -18.38 7.62
C THR A 32 -15.14 -18.93 6.22
N SER A 33 -15.41 -20.23 6.10
CA SER A 33 -15.89 -20.82 4.85
C SER A 33 -17.21 -20.17 4.39
N LYS A 34 -17.47 -20.21 3.07
CA LYS A 34 -18.57 -19.46 2.42
C LYS A 34 -18.47 -17.94 2.62
N SER A 35 -17.29 -17.39 2.42
CA SER A 35 -17.04 -15.95 2.35
C SER A 35 -16.53 -15.54 0.97
N ILE A 36 -16.74 -14.28 0.63
CA ILE A 36 -16.11 -13.60 -0.50
C ILE A 36 -15.42 -12.38 0.09
N ILE A 37 -14.12 -12.24 -0.20
CA ILE A 37 -13.35 -11.05 0.18
C ILE A 37 -13.24 -10.19 -1.06
N VAL A 38 -13.69 -8.95 -0.95
CA VAL A 38 -13.56 -7.93 -1.97
C VAL A 38 -12.33 -7.09 -1.59
N ILE A 39 -11.36 -7.04 -2.48
CA ILE A 39 -10.17 -6.22 -2.31
C ILE A 39 -10.29 -5.06 -3.30
N GLU A 40 -10.42 -3.85 -2.76
CA GLU A 40 -10.55 -2.63 -3.56
C GLU A 40 -9.20 -1.91 -3.70
N ASP A 41 -9.13 -0.97 -4.66
CA ASP A 41 -8.05 0.00 -4.79
C ASP A 41 -6.62 -0.59 -4.93
N ILE A 42 -6.49 -1.76 -5.58
CA ILE A 42 -5.18 -2.41 -5.83
C ILE A 42 -4.19 -1.55 -6.64
N ASP A 43 -4.70 -0.62 -7.45
CA ASP A 43 -3.89 0.26 -8.30
C ASP A 43 -3.65 1.65 -7.70
N ARG A 44 -4.24 2.00 -6.54
CA ARG A 44 -4.09 3.34 -5.93
C ARG A 44 -2.68 3.63 -5.39
N SER A 45 -1.81 2.63 -5.33
CA SER A 45 -0.41 2.81 -4.96
C SER A 45 0.42 3.55 -6.02
N LEU A 46 -0.06 3.64 -7.27
CA LEU A 46 0.62 4.35 -8.36
C LEU A 46 0.88 5.83 -8.01
N ASP A 47 -0.07 6.49 -7.34
CA ASP A 47 0.08 7.87 -6.87
C ASP A 47 1.10 8.01 -5.74
N LEU A 48 1.24 7.00 -4.87
CA LEU A 48 2.29 6.97 -3.85
C LEU A 48 3.67 6.76 -4.49
N ILE A 49 3.82 5.84 -5.45
CA ILE A 49 5.08 5.58 -6.14
C ILE A 49 5.59 6.86 -6.84
N GLY A 50 4.69 7.64 -7.45
CA GLY A 50 5.03 8.94 -8.04
C GLY A 50 5.62 9.93 -7.02
N LYS A 51 5.01 10.04 -5.82
CA LYS A 51 5.49 10.91 -4.74
C LYS A 51 6.82 10.42 -4.14
N TRP A 52 6.99 9.11 -4.02
CA TRP A 52 8.21 8.51 -3.47
C TRP A 52 9.39 8.74 -4.41
N LYS A 53 9.19 8.56 -5.73
CA LYS A 53 10.18 8.88 -6.77
C LYS A 53 10.57 10.36 -6.79
N GLN A 54 9.64 11.28 -6.53
CA GLN A 54 9.98 12.71 -6.40
C GLN A 54 10.79 13.03 -5.15
N LYS A 55 10.47 12.37 -4.02
CA LYS A 55 11.18 12.60 -2.75
C LYS A 55 12.62 12.10 -2.83
N SER A 56 12.85 10.91 -3.39
CA SER A 56 14.20 10.37 -3.58
C SER A 56 15.04 11.23 -4.54
N LYS A 57 14.46 11.75 -5.63
CA LYS A 57 15.15 12.71 -6.52
C LYS A 57 15.58 13.99 -5.80
N LYS A 58 14.70 14.58 -4.98
CA LYS A 58 15.03 15.78 -4.18
C LYS A 58 16.10 15.53 -3.13
N GLU A 59 16.18 14.32 -2.58
CA GLU A 59 17.23 13.93 -1.62
C GLU A 59 18.57 13.71 -2.32
N GLU A 60 18.58 13.14 -3.53
CA GLU A 60 19.75 13.02 -4.39
C GLU A 60 20.30 14.39 -4.80
N ASP A 61 19.47 15.30 -5.32
CA ASP A 61 19.88 16.65 -5.74
C ASP A 61 20.52 17.46 -4.58
N LYS A 62 19.94 17.38 -3.37
CA LYS A 62 20.49 18.06 -2.17
C LYS A 62 21.81 17.46 -1.70
N SER A 63 22.06 16.19 -1.97
CA SER A 63 23.29 15.51 -1.59
C SER A 63 24.45 15.84 -2.54
N GLU A 64 24.15 16.10 -3.82
CA GLU A 64 25.14 16.57 -4.81
C GLU A 64 25.51 18.03 -4.57
N GLU A 65 24.53 18.89 -4.26
CA GLU A 65 24.78 20.30 -3.96
C GLU A 65 25.74 20.46 -2.76
N LYS A 66 25.59 19.63 -1.72
CA LYS A 66 26.49 19.62 -0.54
C LYS A 66 27.91 19.12 -0.82
N LYS A 67 28.13 18.32 -1.87
CA LYS A 67 29.47 17.84 -2.26
C LYS A 67 30.24 18.89 -3.07
N ASN A 68 29.54 19.84 -3.67
CA ASN A 68 30.12 20.88 -4.54
C ASN A 68 30.42 22.19 -3.81
N LEU A 69 30.18 22.29 -2.49
CA LEU A 69 30.66 23.45 -1.72
C LEU A 69 32.19 23.38 -1.57
N PRO A 70 32.92 24.46 -1.89
CA PRO A 70 34.35 24.52 -1.61
C PRO A 70 34.58 24.35 -0.10
N PRO A 71 35.66 23.67 0.33
CA PRO A 71 36.02 23.59 1.74
C PRO A 71 36.11 25.00 2.30
N GLY A 72 35.46 25.23 3.44
CA GLY A 72 35.42 26.54 4.09
C GLY A 72 36.81 27.19 4.15
N GLN A 73 36.90 28.41 3.64
CA GLN A 73 38.02 29.32 3.90
C GLN A 73 38.00 29.78 5.34
#